data_AF-A0A8J2PEI9-F1
#
_entry.id   AF-A0A8J2PEI9-F1
#
_cell.length_a   1.000
_cell.length_b   1.000
_cell.length_c   1.000
_cell.angle_alpha   90.00
_cell.angle_beta   90.00
_cell.angle_gamma   90.00
#
_symmetry.space_group_name_H-M   'P 1'
#
loop_
_entity.id
_entity.type
_entity.pdbx_description
1 polymer ?
#
loop_
_entity_poly.entity_id
_entity_poly.type
_entity_poly.pdbx_seq_one_letter_code
_entity_poly.pdbx_strand_id
1 'polypeptide(L)'
;SKEHLTLSRRRVVPLPVLRANPETDPNALFPKDTVVMALYPQTTCFYKAVVNAPPLTHNDEYEILFEDSSYTEGFSPPLKVAQRYVIAIRDKKLKV
;
A
#
# COMPACT_ATOMS: atom_id res chain seq x y z
N SER A 1 -17.27 -16.13 -13.03
CA SER A 1 -16.94 -17.23 -12.10
C SER A 1 -15.85 -16.75 -11.16
N LYS A 2 -15.88 -17.15 -9.90
CA LYS A 2 -14.76 -16.86 -8.99
C LYS A 2 -13.63 -17.83 -9.32
N GLU A 3 -12.42 -17.32 -9.53
CA GLU A 3 -11.26 -18.18 -9.72
C GLU A 3 -10.82 -18.78 -8.38
N HIS A 4 -10.52 -20.08 -8.39
CA HIS A 4 -9.98 -20.79 -7.23
C HIS A 4 -8.48 -20.95 -7.42
N LEU A 5 -7.70 -20.37 -6.49
CA LEU A 5 -6.25 -20.40 -6.53
C LEU A 5 -5.71 -21.23 -5.36
N THR A 6 -4.84 -22.19 -5.66
CA THR A 6 -4.08 -22.93 -4.63
C THR A 6 -2.74 -22.21 -4.41
N LEU A 7 -2.60 -21.53 -3.27
CA LEU A 7 -1.44 -20.70 -2.96
C LEU A 7 -0.84 -21.09 -1.60
N SER A 8 0.49 -21.08 -1.50
CA SER A 8 1.17 -21.19 -0.20
C SER A 8 0.88 -19.96 0.67
N ARG A 9 0.76 -20.12 1.99
CA ARG A 9 0.55 -19.01 2.95
C ARG A 9 1.53 -17.84 2.78
N ARG A 10 2.77 -18.10 2.35
CA ARG A 10 3.80 -17.07 2.12
C ARG A 10 3.42 -16.07 1.01
N ARG A 11 2.55 -16.46 0.07
CA ARG A 11 2.04 -15.63 -1.03
C ARG A 11 0.77 -14.85 -0.67
N VAL A 12 0.25 -15.02 0.54
CA VAL A 12 -0.97 -14.36 1.01
C VAL A 12 -0.62 -13.36 2.10
N VAL A 13 -0.98 -12.09 1.89
CA VAL A 13 -0.87 -11.04 2.91
C VAL A 13 -2.30 -10.69 3.34
N PRO A 14 -2.64 -10.81 4.64
CA PRO A 14 -3.95 -10.39 5.12
C PRO A 14 -4.05 -8.87 5.03
N LEU A 15 -5.21 -8.36 4.61
CA LEU A 15 -5.48 -6.93 4.66
C LEU A 15 -5.72 -6.48 6.11
N PRO A 16 -5.35 -5.24 6.46
CA PRO A 16 -5.74 -4.64 7.73
C PRO A 16 -7.26 -4.72 7.93
N VAL A 17 -7.66 -5.14 9.12
CA VAL A 17 -9.08 -5.24 9.52
C VAL A 17 -9.58 -3.98 10.22
N LEU A 18 -8.66 -3.15 10.71
CA LEU A 18 -8.93 -1.91 11.42
C LEU A 18 -8.22 -0.75 10.74
N ARG A 19 -8.74 0.45 10.97
CA ARG A 19 -8.10 1.71 10.60
C ARG A 19 -7.32 2.21 11.82
N ALA A 20 -6.07 2.62 11.63
CA ALA A 20 -5.32 3.31 12.67
C ALA A 20 -5.76 4.78 12.74
N ASN A 21 -6.00 5.28 13.94
CA ASN A 21 -6.24 6.70 14.18
C ASN A 21 -4.88 7.39 14.39
N PRO A 22 -4.48 8.36 13.56
CA PRO A 22 -3.19 9.05 13.69
C PRO A 22 -2.96 9.72 15.07
N GLU A 23 -4.02 10.12 15.76
CA GLU A 23 -3.93 10.80 17.06
C GLU A 23 -3.59 9.84 18.21
N THR A 24 -4.07 8.59 18.14
CA THR A 24 -3.91 7.60 19.21
C THR A 24 -2.88 6.53 18.88
N ASP A 25 -2.75 6.17 17.61
CA ASP A 25 -1.95 5.04 17.12
C ASP A 25 -1.06 5.42 15.92
N PRO A 26 -0.25 6.50 15.99
CA PRO A 26 0.55 6.96 14.86
C PRO A 26 1.58 5.92 14.38
N ASN A 27 2.07 5.06 15.29
CA ASN A 27 3.04 4.01 14.97
C ASN A 27 2.43 2.84 14.16
N ALA A 28 1.10 2.79 14.02
CA ALA A 28 0.42 1.80 13.19
C ALA A 28 0.23 2.26 11.73
N LEU A 29 0.76 3.44 11.37
CA LEU A 29 0.75 3.97 10.01
C LEU A 29 2.14 3.85 9.37
N PHE A 30 2.16 3.68 8.05
CA PHE A 30 3.40 3.77 7.28
C PHE A 30 3.79 5.25 7.16
N PRO A 31 5.01 5.65 7.59
CA PRO A 31 5.44 7.03 7.44
C PRO A 31 5.72 7.38 5.97
N LYS A 32 5.85 8.69 5.69
CA LYS A 32 6.32 9.20 4.39
C LYS A 32 7.61 8.49 3.96
N ASP A 33 7.76 8.31 2.64
CA ASP A 33 8.87 7.65 1.96
C ASP A 33 8.96 6.12 2.21
N THR A 34 7.98 5.53 2.91
CA THR A 34 7.93 4.07 3.07
C THR A 34 7.53 3.37 1.78
N VAL A 35 8.30 2.34 1.39
CA VAL A 35 7.94 1.45 0.27
C VAL A 35 6.88 0.45 0.72
N VAL A 36 5.77 0.42 -0.01
CA VAL A 36 4.59 -0.40 0.28
C VAL A 36 4.09 -1.11 -0.98
N MET A 37 3.15 -2.03 -0.81
CA MET A 37 2.26 -2.47 -1.87
C MET A 37 0.90 -1.80 -1.65
N ALA A 38 0.37 -1.14 -2.66
CA ALA A 38 -0.92 -0.43 -2.58
C ALA A 38 -1.84 -0.86 -3.73
N LEU A 39 -3.15 -0.89 -3.49
CA LEU A 39 -4.14 -1.16 -4.55
C LEU A 39 -4.24 0.06 -5.47
N TYR A 40 -4.04 -0.15 -6.77
CA TYR A 40 -4.18 0.94 -7.74
C TYR A 40 -5.67 1.31 -7.89
N PRO A 41 -6.03 2.62 -7.89
CA PRO A 41 -7.43 3.04 -7.95
C PRO A 41 -8.22 2.41 -9.10
N GLN A 42 -9.46 2.04 -8.83
CA GLN A 42 -10.38 1.41 -9.79
C GLN A 42 -9.91 0.04 -10.32
N THR A 43 -8.95 -0.62 -9.68
CA THR A 43 -8.50 -1.97 -10.02
C THR A 43 -8.62 -2.93 -8.84
N THR A 44 -8.27 -4.20 -9.07
CA THR A 44 -8.17 -5.25 -8.04
C THR A 44 -6.71 -5.70 -7.81
N CYS A 45 -5.73 -4.95 -8.32
CA CYS A 45 -4.31 -5.31 -8.30
C CYS A 45 -3.49 -4.40 -7.39
N PHE A 46 -2.60 -5.01 -6.61
CA PHE A 46 -1.63 -4.29 -5.79
C PHE A 46 -0.32 -4.10 -6.55
N TYR A 47 0.27 -2.92 -6.44
CA TYR A 47 1.53 -2.55 -7.08
C TYR A 47 2.48 -1.93 -6.07
N LYS A 48 3.77 -1.96 -6.40
CA LYS A 48 4.82 -1.32 -5.59
C LYS A 48 4.66 0.19 -5.68
N ALA A 49 4.75 0.85 -4.52
CA ALA A 49 4.53 2.27 -4.40
C ALA A 49 5.28 2.86 -3.19
N VAL A 50 5.32 4.18 -3.11
CA VAL A 50 5.91 4.95 -2.01
C VAL A 50 4.84 5.81 -1.36
N VAL A 51 4.85 5.90 -0.02
CA VAL A 51 3.97 6.80 0.73
C VAL A 51 4.42 8.25 0.52
N ASN A 52 3.58 9.09 -0.09
CA ASN A 52 3.79 10.54 -0.16
C ASN A 52 3.43 11.22 1.17
N ALA A 53 2.28 10.84 1.72
CA ALA A 53 1.78 11.36 2.98
C ALA A 53 0.91 10.32 3.71
N PRO A 54 1.11 10.14 5.03
CA PRO A 54 0.19 9.35 5.86
C PRO A 54 -1.12 10.11 6.11
N PRO A 55 -2.21 9.41 6.49
CA PRO A 55 -3.43 10.03 6.98
C PRO A 55 -3.15 10.98 8.15
N LEU A 56 -3.75 12.17 8.14
CA LEU A 56 -3.63 13.15 9.23
C LEU A 56 -4.75 13.00 10.25
N THR A 57 -5.94 12.60 9.80
CA THR A 57 -7.09 12.28 10.64
C THR A 57 -7.53 10.83 10.47
N HIS A 58 -8.40 10.36 11.36
CA HIS A 58 -9.01 9.03 11.28
C HIS A 58 -9.90 8.82 10.04
N ASN A 59 -10.26 9.87 9.30
CA ASN A 59 -11.06 9.76 8.07
C ASN A 59 -10.23 9.78 6.79
N ASP A 60 -8.96 10.19 6.89
CA ASP A 60 -8.12 10.39 5.73
C ASP A 60 -7.57 9.07 5.16
N GLU A 61 -7.16 9.17 3.90
CA GLU A 61 -6.50 8.13 3.14
C GLU A 61 -4.99 8.41 3.06
N TYR A 62 -4.22 7.41 2.66
CA TYR A 62 -2.83 7.66 2.28
C TYR A 62 -2.77 8.39 0.95
N GLU A 63 -1.78 9.25 0.78
CA GLU A 63 -1.32 9.66 -0.55
C GLU A 63 -0.17 8.76 -0.98
N ILE A 64 -0.31 8.14 -2.15
CA ILE A 64 0.58 7.10 -2.68
C ILE A 64 1.12 7.52 -4.04
N LEU A 65 2.42 7.31 -4.25
CA LEU A 65 3.12 7.44 -5.53
C LEU A 65 3.42 6.04 -6.07
N PHE A 66 2.77 5.63 -7.14
CA PHE A 66 3.01 4.33 -7.77
C PHE A 66 4.21 4.40 -8.70
N GLU A 67 5.05 3.36 -8.72
CA GLU A 67 6.09 3.24 -9.74
C GLU A 67 5.43 3.03 -11.11
N ASP A 68 5.62 3.97 -12.02
CA ASP A 68 5.02 3.95 -13.35
C ASP A 68 5.96 4.60 -14.38
N SER A 69 6.46 3.77 -15.29
CA SER A 69 7.43 4.15 -16.33
C SER A 69 6.83 5.03 -17.43
N SER A 70 5.52 5.25 -17.45
CA SER A 70 4.88 6.18 -18.38
C SER A 70 5.11 7.64 -18.01
N TYR A 71 5.46 7.92 -16.75
CA TYR A 71 5.81 9.26 -16.27
C TYR A 71 7.32 9.50 -16.36
N THR A 72 7.72 10.75 -16.66
CA THR A 72 9.12 11.16 -16.80
C THR A 72 9.92 10.96 -15.51
N GLU A 73 9.28 11.12 -14.36
CA GLU A 73 9.89 10.94 -13.04
C GLU A 73 9.86 9.48 -12.56
N GLY A 74 9.21 8.59 -13.30
CA GLY A 74 9.04 7.18 -12.96
C GLY A 74 7.96 6.90 -11.90
N PHE A 75 7.19 7.92 -11.50
CA PHE A 75 6.12 7.81 -10.53
C PHE A 75 4.82 8.46 -11.01
N SER A 76 3.68 7.90 -10.58
CA SER A 76 2.36 8.54 -10.73
C SER A 76 2.27 9.85 -9.93
N PRO A 77 1.31 10.74 -10.25
CA PRO A 77 0.91 11.77 -9.31
C PRO A 77 0.42 11.16 -7.98
N PRO A 78 0.32 11.94 -6.88
CA PRO A 78 -0.25 11.45 -5.62
C PRO A 78 -1.68 10.94 -5.80
N LEU A 79 -1.90 9.66 -5.49
CA LEU A 79 -3.21 9.02 -5.54
C LEU A 79 -3.67 8.65 -4.12
N LYS A 80 -4.96 8.84 -3.84
CA LYS A 80 -5.52 8.48 -2.54
C LYS A 80 -5.84 6.99 -2.46
N VAL A 81 -5.37 6.34 -1.40
CA VAL A 81 -5.60 4.91 -1.13
C VAL A 81 -5.96 4.70 0.33
N ALA A 82 -7.12 4.10 0.59
CA ALA A 82 -7.57 3.77 1.93
C ALA A 82 -6.57 2.84 2.66
N GLN A 83 -6.42 3.01 3.98
CA GLN A 83 -5.47 2.23 4.81
C GLN A 83 -5.61 0.71 4.62
N ARG A 84 -6.83 0.21 4.42
CA ARG A 84 -7.14 -1.21 4.17
C ARG A 84 -6.39 -1.80 2.96
N TYR A 85 -6.01 -0.96 2.01
CA TYR A 85 -5.40 -1.36 0.74
C TYR A 85 -3.95 -0.90 0.62
N VAL A 86 -3.31 -0.54 1.73
CA VAL A 86 -1.87 -0.28 1.81
C VAL A 86 -1.28 -1.34 2.75
N ILE A 87 -0.36 -2.15 2.23
CA ILE A 87 0.24 -3.27 2.96
C ILE A 87 1.76 -3.24 2.85
N ALA A 88 2.44 -3.83 3.83
CA ALA A 88 3.89 -3.95 3.81
C ALA A 88 4.37 -4.78 2.61
N ILE A 89 5.46 -4.35 1.98
CA ILE A 89 6.13 -5.15 0.97
C ILE A 89 6.84 -6.33 1.65
N ARG A 90 6.46 -7.56 1.28
CA ARG A 90 7.20 -8.76 1.69
C ARG A 90 8.34 -8.95 0.70
N ASP A 91 9.40 -8.16 0.85
CA ASP A 91 10.54 -8.29 -0.05
C ASP A 91 11.25 -9.63 0.20
N LYS A 92 11.59 -10.33 -0.89
CA LYS A 92 12.39 -11.56 -0.86
C LYS A 92 13.87 -11.29 -1.05
N LYS A 93 14.30 -10.03 -1.13
CA LYS A 93 15.72 -9.70 -1.19
C LYS A 93 16.37 -9.81 0.19
N LEU A 94 16.48 -11.03 0.69
CA LEU A 94 17.73 -11.44 1.31
C LEU A 94 18.73 -11.55 0.15
N LYS A 95 19.43 -10.45 -0.15
CA LYS A 95 20.64 -10.54 -0.95
C LYS A 95 21.78 -10.80 0.02
N VAL A 96 22.25 -12.06 -0.06
CA VAL A 96 23.57 -12.64 0.26
C VAL A 96 24.44 -11.86 1.23
#